data_AF-A0A1G5ZW45-F1
#
_entry.id   AF-A0A1G5ZW45-F1
#
_cell.length_a   1.000
_cell.length_b   1.000
_cell.length_c   1.000
_cell.angle_alpha   90.00
_cell.angle_beta   90.00
_cell.angle_gamma   90.00
#
_symmetry.space_group_name_H-M   'P 1'
#
loop_
_entity.id
_entity.type
_entity.pdbx_description
1 polymer ?
#
loop_
_entity_poly.entity_id
_entity_poly.type
_entity_poly.pdbx_seq_one_letter_code
_entity_poly.pdbx_strand_id
1 'polypeptide(L)'
;MNSEKARGSPLFENRREISTPAGRFDRQAVPAAVMRRAHGEKLQLCDSLEKIADALPGVDPLMCLSTANAILPLLRNIHQYEETIIFPAYEEAVVGSDANLASTRRLRAEHVEDECFAGEVTEILLAIGHGEPVENPEAIGFMLRGFFESMRRHIAFEREHVLPMIGIADAH
;
A
#
# COMPACT_ATOMS: atom_id res chain seq x y z
N MET A 1 50.02 -37.12 -25.42
CA MET A 1 49.10 -37.78 -26.35
C MET A 1 48.21 -38.71 -25.53
N ASN A 2 46.92 -38.36 -25.42
CA ASN A 2 45.77 -39.10 -24.88
C ASN A 2 45.83 -39.57 -23.40
N SER A 3 45.00 -38.99 -22.52
CA SER A 3 43.54 -39.17 -22.34
C SER A 3 43.20 -40.43 -21.58
N GLU A 4 42.77 -40.27 -20.33
CA GLU A 4 41.76 -41.04 -19.60
C GLU A 4 41.71 -40.46 -18.16
N LYS A 5 40.60 -40.29 -17.42
CA LYS A 5 39.16 -40.31 -17.65
C LYS A 5 38.57 -39.90 -16.30
N ALA A 6 38.04 -38.68 -16.19
CA ALA A 6 37.37 -38.21 -14.98
C ALA A 6 36.00 -38.89 -14.81
N ARG A 7 35.70 -39.43 -13.63
CA ARG A 7 34.34 -39.86 -13.22
C ARG A 7 34.13 -39.73 -11.71
N GLY A 8 32.94 -39.22 -11.34
CA GLY A 8 32.36 -39.19 -10.00
C GLY A 8 32.11 -37.76 -9.50
N SER A 9 31.17 -37.00 -10.07
CA SER A 9 29.73 -36.91 -9.74
C SER A 9 29.40 -36.23 -8.40
N PRO A 10 28.32 -35.41 -8.35
CA PRO A 10 28.22 -34.24 -7.47
C PRO A 10 27.31 -34.46 -6.27
N LEU A 11 27.68 -33.93 -5.10
CA LEU A 11 26.80 -33.84 -3.94
C LEU A 11 26.39 -32.37 -3.74
N PHE A 12 25.14 -32.12 -4.11
CA PHE A 12 24.18 -31.25 -3.43
C PHE A 12 24.74 -30.20 -2.45
N GLU A 13 24.66 -28.93 -2.82
CA GLU A 13 24.25 -27.88 -1.87
C GLU A 13 23.45 -26.83 -2.64
N ASN A 14 22.15 -27.11 -2.73
CA ASN A 14 21.14 -26.25 -3.32
C ASN A 14 20.88 -25.09 -2.35
N ARG A 15 21.62 -23.98 -2.50
CA ARG A 15 21.35 -22.72 -1.79
C ARG A 15 20.04 -22.15 -2.34
N ARG A 16 18.93 -22.48 -1.68
CA ARG A 16 17.62 -21.87 -1.95
C ARG A 16 17.74 -20.37 -1.73
N GLU A 17 17.59 -19.62 -2.81
CA GLU A 17 17.28 -18.20 -2.74
C GLU A 17 15.97 -18.04 -1.96
N ILE A 18 16.08 -17.44 -0.78
CA ILE A 18 14.92 -17.03 0.01
C ILE A 18 14.31 -15.85 -0.75
N SER A 19 13.32 -16.16 -1.59
CA SER A 19 12.52 -15.20 -2.31
C SER A 19 11.43 -14.69 -1.36
N THR A 20 11.57 -13.44 -0.94
CA THR A 20 10.56 -12.66 -0.22
C THR A 20 9.29 -12.57 -1.09
N PRO A 21 8.07 -12.81 -0.57
CA PRO A 21 6.87 -12.61 -1.37
C PRO A 21 6.55 -11.11 -1.37
N ALA A 22 7.12 -10.38 -2.33
CA ALA A 22 6.51 -9.13 -2.77
C ALA A 22 5.10 -9.47 -3.26
N GLY A 23 4.08 -8.79 -2.72
CA GLY A 23 2.67 -9.02 -3.00
C GLY A 23 2.42 -9.05 -4.51
N ARG A 24 2.28 -10.27 -5.05
CA ARG A 24 1.91 -10.46 -6.46
C ARG A 24 0.41 -10.23 -6.55
N PHE A 25 0.03 -9.05 -7.03
CA PHE A 25 -1.28 -8.92 -7.66
C PHE A 25 -1.30 -9.88 -8.86
N ASP A 26 -2.12 -10.92 -8.76
CA ASP A 26 -2.29 -11.92 -9.82
C ASP A 26 -2.77 -11.23 -11.09
N ARG A 27 -2.06 -11.43 -12.20
CA ARG A 27 -2.35 -10.82 -13.51
C ARG A 27 -3.67 -11.33 -14.12
N GLN A 28 -4.32 -12.32 -13.50
CA GLN A 28 -5.63 -12.84 -13.90
C GLN A 28 -6.80 -12.32 -13.05
N ALA A 29 -6.56 -11.55 -11.98
CA ALA A 29 -7.63 -11.02 -11.16
C ALA A 29 -8.33 -9.83 -11.85
N VAL A 30 -9.67 -9.83 -11.87
CA VAL A 30 -10.48 -8.72 -12.37
C VAL A 30 -10.07 -7.43 -11.64
N PRO A 31 -9.76 -6.32 -12.33
CA PRO A 31 -9.24 -5.09 -11.71
C PRO A 31 -10.06 -4.61 -10.50
N ALA A 32 -11.39 -4.71 -10.58
CA ALA A 32 -12.29 -4.36 -9.48
C ALA A 32 -12.10 -5.25 -8.22
N ALA A 33 -11.77 -6.53 -8.38
CA ALA A 33 -11.48 -7.42 -7.25
C ALA A 33 -10.13 -7.07 -6.59
N VAL A 34 -9.12 -6.73 -7.40
CA VAL A 34 -7.82 -6.28 -6.89
C VAL A 34 -7.96 -4.98 -6.11
N MET A 35 -8.69 -4.01 -6.64
CA MET A 35 -8.96 -2.73 -5.98
C MET A 35 -9.71 -2.92 -4.65
N ARG A 36 -10.72 -3.79 -4.59
CA ARG A 36 -11.41 -4.12 -3.33
C ARG A 36 -10.48 -4.69 -2.27
N ARG A 37 -9.55 -5.56 -2.67
CA ARG A 37 -8.54 -6.12 -1.77
C ARG A 37 -7.59 -5.01 -1.29
N ALA A 38 -7.11 -4.17 -2.19
CA ALA A 38 -6.23 -3.03 -1.87
C ALA A 38 -6.89 -2.05 -0.89
N HIS A 39 -8.18 -1.73 -1.07
CA HIS A 39 -8.94 -0.93 -0.10
C HIS A 39 -9.02 -1.60 1.27
N GLY A 40 -9.18 -2.91 1.33
CA GLY A 40 -9.14 -3.66 2.58
C GLY A 40 -7.80 -3.53 3.30
N GLU A 41 -6.70 -3.61 2.55
CA GLU A 41 -5.34 -3.44 3.08
C GLU A 41 -5.08 -2.01 3.57
N LYS A 42 -5.47 -0.98 2.80
CA LYS A 42 -5.41 0.44 3.23
C LYS A 42 -6.23 0.68 4.51
N LEU A 43 -7.43 0.09 4.63
CA LEU A 43 -8.27 0.22 5.84
C LEU A 43 -7.66 -0.46 7.07
N GLN A 44 -7.08 -1.66 6.90
CA GLN A 44 -6.37 -2.34 8.00
C GLN A 44 -5.18 -1.50 8.50
N LEU A 45 -4.49 -0.81 7.59
CA LEU A 45 -3.45 0.14 7.97
C LEU A 45 -4.03 1.30 8.78
N CYS A 46 -5.14 1.90 8.33
CA CYS A 46 -5.83 2.97 9.05
C CYS A 46 -6.22 2.55 10.48
N ASP A 47 -6.77 1.35 10.63
CA ASP A 47 -7.16 0.82 11.95
C ASP A 47 -5.96 0.59 12.87
N SER A 48 -4.80 0.26 12.31
CA SER A 48 -3.55 0.11 13.07
C SER A 48 -3.03 1.48 13.54
N LEU A 49 -3.09 2.48 12.67
CA LEU A 49 -2.72 3.87 13.01
C LEU A 49 -3.65 4.46 14.07
N GLU A 50 -4.95 4.18 13.99
CA GLU A 50 -5.93 4.62 14.99
C GLU A 50 -5.66 3.99 16.35
N LYS A 51 -5.38 2.68 16.42
CA LYS A 51 -4.98 2.01 17.65
C LYS A 51 -3.73 2.61 18.27
N ILE A 52 -2.74 2.95 17.45
CA ILE A 52 -1.53 3.65 17.91
C ILE A 52 -1.92 5.03 18.48
N ALA A 53 -2.70 5.82 17.74
CA ALA A 53 -3.10 7.16 18.13
C ALA A 53 -3.94 7.20 19.43
N ASP A 54 -4.71 6.15 19.71
CA ASP A 54 -5.51 6.00 20.93
C ASP A 54 -4.68 5.49 22.13
N ALA A 55 -3.57 4.82 21.87
CA ALA A 55 -2.70 4.25 22.90
C ALA A 55 -1.59 5.21 23.38
N LEU A 56 -1.38 6.35 22.72
CA LEU A 56 -0.36 7.31 23.11
C LEU A 56 -0.61 7.88 24.53
N PRO A 57 0.45 8.13 25.32
CA PRO A 57 1.87 7.87 25.03
C PRO A 57 2.31 6.42 25.30
N GLY A 58 1.44 5.57 25.85
CA GLY A 58 1.75 4.20 26.28
C GLY A 58 1.61 3.13 25.18
N VAL A 59 1.87 3.49 23.92
CA VAL A 59 1.72 2.58 22.78
C VAL A 59 2.79 1.48 22.79
N ASP A 60 2.42 0.29 22.29
CA ASP A 60 3.35 -0.83 22.11
C ASP A 60 4.40 -0.52 21.02
N PRO A 61 5.71 -0.50 21.35
CA PRO A 61 6.78 -0.26 20.37
C PRO A 61 6.78 -1.25 19.20
N LEU A 62 6.38 -2.51 19.41
CA LEU A 62 6.31 -3.49 18.33
C LEU A 62 5.19 -3.19 17.34
N MET A 63 4.07 -2.65 17.82
CA MET A 63 2.98 -2.16 16.96
C MET A 63 3.43 -0.97 16.12
N CYS A 64 4.21 -0.05 16.71
CA CYS A 64 4.79 1.06 15.96
C CYS A 64 5.75 0.58 14.87
N LEU A 65 6.70 -0.30 15.19
CA LEU A 65 7.66 -0.85 14.21
C LEU A 65 6.95 -1.60 13.07
N SER A 66 6.02 -2.49 13.41
CA SER A 66 5.30 -3.28 12.40
C SER A 66 4.45 -2.40 11.49
N THR A 67 3.75 -1.41 12.05
CA THR A 67 2.96 -0.46 11.26
C THR A 67 3.85 0.41 10.38
N ALA A 68 4.93 0.99 10.93
CA ALA A 68 5.85 1.84 10.18
C ALA A 68 6.46 1.13 8.96
N ASN A 69 6.90 -0.12 9.14
CA ASN A 69 7.47 -0.92 8.05
C ASN A 69 6.45 -1.33 6.98
N ALA A 70 5.15 -1.21 7.27
CA ALA A 70 4.08 -1.53 6.32
C ALA A 70 3.60 -0.33 5.50
N ILE A 71 3.61 0.90 6.05
CA ILE A 71 2.96 2.08 5.44
C ILE A 71 3.42 2.31 4.00
N LEU A 72 4.68 2.71 3.80
CA LEU A 72 5.17 3.14 2.49
C LEU A 72 5.17 2.00 1.45
N PRO A 73 5.61 0.77 1.77
CA PRO A 73 5.52 -0.33 0.81
C PRO A 73 4.08 -0.63 0.37
N LEU A 74 3.12 -0.59 1.31
CA LEU A 74 1.71 -0.84 0.99
C LEU A 74 1.14 0.24 0.08
N LEU A 75 1.31 1.51 0.45
CA LEU A 75 0.76 2.63 -0.32
C LEU A 75 1.34 2.71 -1.72
N ARG A 76 2.68 2.64 -1.85
CA ARG A 76 3.33 2.70 -3.18
C ARG A 76 2.89 1.59 -4.11
N ASN A 77 2.79 0.36 -3.60
CA ASN A 77 2.35 -0.77 -4.41
C ASN A 77 0.89 -0.60 -4.88
N ILE A 78 0.02 -0.07 -4.02
CA ILE A 78 -1.39 0.15 -4.35
C ILE A 78 -1.55 1.34 -5.30
N HIS A 79 -0.94 2.49 -5.00
CA HIS A 79 -0.97 3.68 -5.86
C HIS A 79 -0.41 3.38 -7.25
N GLN A 80 0.71 2.64 -7.34
CA GLN A 80 1.26 2.22 -8.62
C GLN A 80 0.26 1.36 -9.40
N TYR A 81 -0.42 0.41 -8.75
CA TYR A 81 -1.44 -0.40 -9.41
C TYR A 81 -2.65 0.43 -9.85
N GLU A 82 -3.10 1.35 -8.99
CA GLU A 82 -4.20 2.27 -9.29
C GLU A 82 -3.87 3.13 -10.52
N GLU A 83 -2.68 3.72 -10.57
CA GLU A 83 -2.26 4.60 -11.66
C GLU A 83 -1.98 3.87 -12.98
N THR A 84 -1.50 2.63 -12.91
CA THR A 84 -1.11 1.87 -14.11
C THR A 84 -2.22 1.01 -14.68
N ILE A 85 -3.21 0.62 -13.86
CA ILE A 85 -4.28 -0.31 -14.27
C ILE A 85 -5.67 0.29 -14.02
N ILE A 86 -5.95 0.80 -12.83
CA ILE A 86 -7.30 1.23 -12.44
C ILE A 86 -7.71 2.53 -13.13
N PHE A 87 -6.87 3.57 -13.03
CA PHE A 87 -7.20 4.88 -13.60
C PHE A 87 -7.30 4.82 -15.12
N PRO A 88 -6.43 4.12 -15.88
CA PRO A 88 -6.65 3.91 -17.30
C PRO A 88 -7.99 3.22 -17.62
N ALA A 89 -8.34 2.13 -16.93
CA ALA A 89 -9.60 1.43 -17.15
C ALA A 89 -10.83 2.31 -16.79
N TYR A 90 -10.73 3.10 -15.74
CA TYR A 90 -11.75 4.08 -15.36
C TYR A 90 -11.90 5.18 -16.42
N GLU A 91 -10.79 5.75 -16.89
CA GLU A 91 -10.76 6.80 -17.92
C GLU A 91 -11.37 6.29 -19.24
N GLU A 92 -11.14 5.03 -19.61
CA GLU A 92 -11.78 4.37 -20.76
C GLU A 92 -13.28 4.12 -20.54
N ALA A 93 -13.70 3.73 -19.34
CA ALA A 93 -15.12 3.50 -19.03
C ALA A 93 -15.96 4.79 -19.01
N VAL A 94 -15.33 5.95 -18.87
CA VAL A 94 -15.99 7.26 -18.72
C VAL A 94 -15.76 8.21 -19.90
N VAL A 95 -15.36 7.68 -21.06
CA VAL A 95 -15.03 8.45 -22.27
C VAL A 95 -16.12 9.48 -22.59
N GLY A 96 -15.69 10.75 -22.72
CA GLY A 96 -16.56 11.90 -23.01
C GLY A 96 -16.89 12.80 -21.81
N SER A 97 -16.41 12.49 -20.60
CA SER A 97 -16.60 13.31 -19.39
C SER A 97 -15.29 13.95 -18.91
N ASP A 98 -15.11 15.25 -19.20
CA ASP A 98 -13.94 16.02 -18.73
C ASP A 98 -13.83 16.07 -17.19
N ALA A 99 -14.97 16.03 -16.50
CA ALA A 99 -15.03 16.01 -15.03
C ALA A 99 -14.37 14.74 -14.44
N ASN A 100 -14.43 13.61 -15.16
CA ASN A 100 -13.84 12.36 -14.70
C ASN A 100 -12.33 12.32 -14.93
N LEU A 101 -11.83 12.94 -16.00
CA LEU A 101 -10.38 13.16 -16.20
C LEU A 101 -9.80 14.12 -15.16
N ALA A 102 -10.55 15.15 -14.77
CA ALA A 102 -10.14 16.03 -13.68
C ALA A 102 -10.06 15.27 -12.34
N SER A 103 -10.95 14.31 -12.12
CA SER A 103 -10.96 13.47 -10.92
C SER A 103 -9.71 12.58 -10.82
N THR A 104 -9.30 11.91 -11.89
CA THR A 104 -8.08 11.06 -11.84
C THR A 104 -6.80 11.88 -11.73
N ARG A 105 -6.76 13.11 -12.24
CA ARG A 105 -5.64 14.04 -11.99
C ARG A 105 -5.55 14.44 -10.53
N ARG A 106 -6.70 14.74 -9.89
CA ARG A 106 -6.77 15.04 -8.46
C ARG A 106 -6.30 13.85 -7.62
N LEU A 107 -6.78 12.64 -7.90
CA LEU A 107 -6.38 11.43 -7.15
C LEU A 107 -4.87 11.17 -7.23
N ARG A 108 -4.25 11.35 -8.40
CA ARG A 108 -2.79 11.25 -8.56
C ARG A 108 -2.03 12.30 -7.74
N ALA A 109 -2.57 13.52 -7.63
CA ALA A 109 -1.97 14.54 -6.77
C ALA A 109 -2.10 14.15 -5.29
N GLU A 110 -3.27 13.63 -4.88
CA GLU A 110 -3.49 13.11 -3.52
C GLU A 110 -2.53 11.96 -3.19
N HIS A 111 -2.22 11.05 -4.13
CA HIS A 111 -1.23 10.00 -3.91
C HIS A 111 0.15 10.55 -3.54
N VAL A 112 0.58 11.63 -4.20
CA VAL A 112 1.87 12.28 -3.90
C VAL A 112 1.85 12.90 -2.50
N GLU A 113 0.74 13.55 -2.13
CA GLU A 113 0.55 14.13 -0.79
C GLU A 113 0.51 13.04 0.29
N ASP A 114 -0.25 11.98 0.06
CA ASP A 114 -0.38 10.84 0.97
C ASP A 114 0.96 10.11 1.15
N GLU A 115 1.76 9.92 0.10
CA GLU A 115 3.09 9.31 0.21
C GLU A 115 4.10 10.20 0.95
N CYS A 116 3.99 11.53 0.82
CA CYS A 116 4.82 12.46 1.58
C CYS A 116 4.48 12.39 3.07
N PHE A 117 3.19 12.48 3.41
CA PHE A 117 2.71 12.41 4.79
C PHE A 117 3.00 11.03 5.41
N ALA A 118 2.84 9.95 4.64
CA ALA A 118 3.23 8.60 5.02
C ALA A 118 4.70 8.52 5.44
N GLY A 119 5.60 9.27 4.79
CA GLY A 119 7.00 9.37 5.15
C GLY A 119 7.19 9.92 6.56
N GLU A 120 6.58 11.06 6.86
CA GLU A 120 6.64 11.71 8.18
C GLU A 120 6.07 10.79 9.29
N VAL A 121 4.92 10.16 9.03
CA VAL A 121 4.32 9.20 9.96
C VAL A 121 5.25 8.00 10.19
N THR A 122 5.87 7.48 9.12
CA THR A 122 6.79 6.34 9.22
C THR A 122 7.99 6.68 10.11
N GLU A 123 8.59 7.86 9.94
CA GLU A 123 9.74 8.29 10.76
C GLU A 123 9.38 8.39 12.25
N ILE A 124 8.23 8.99 12.58
CA ILE A 124 7.75 9.11 13.95
C ILE A 124 7.52 7.74 14.58
N LEU A 125 6.86 6.82 13.85
CA LEU A 125 6.58 5.48 14.36
C LEU A 125 7.85 4.63 14.50
N LEU A 126 8.85 4.80 13.63
CA LEU A 126 10.14 4.15 13.79
C LEU A 126 10.87 4.65 15.04
N ALA A 127 10.88 5.97 15.28
CA ALA A 127 11.48 6.57 16.48
C ALA A 127 10.85 6.00 17.76
N ILE A 128 9.52 6.04 17.87
CA ILE A 128 8.78 5.47 19.01
C ILE A 128 9.07 3.97 19.14
N GLY A 129 9.05 3.24 18.01
CA GLY A 129 9.32 1.81 17.95
C GLY A 129 10.73 1.43 18.42
N HIS A 130 11.71 2.33 18.26
CA HIS A 130 13.08 2.18 18.74
C HIS A 130 13.30 2.67 20.19
N GLY A 131 12.22 3.12 20.85
CA GLY A 131 12.24 3.49 22.27
C GLY A 131 12.47 4.98 22.52
N GLU A 132 12.35 5.84 21.51
CA GLU A 132 12.32 7.28 21.75
C GLU A 132 11.07 7.68 22.55
N PRO A 133 11.19 8.64 23.48
CA PRO A 133 10.05 9.07 24.29
C PRO A 133 9.03 9.82 23.43
N VAL A 134 7.74 9.58 23.72
CA VAL A 134 6.64 10.35 23.14
C VAL A 134 6.52 11.68 23.91
N GLU A 135 7.22 12.73 23.44
CA GLU A 135 7.23 14.03 24.12
C GLU A 135 5.91 14.80 23.99
N ASN A 136 5.26 14.72 22.82
CA ASN A 136 3.99 15.39 22.55
C ASN A 136 2.95 14.40 21.97
N PRO A 137 2.29 13.60 22.83
CA PRO A 137 1.32 12.61 22.38
C PRO A 137 0.10 13.23 21.67
N GLU A 138 -0.29 14.45 22.02
CA GLU A 138 -1.42 15.14 21.39
C GLU A 138 -1.11 15.51 19.93
N ALA A 139 0.07 16.07 19.66
CA ALA A 139 0.48 16.43 18.30
C ALA A 139 0.64 15.19 17.41
N ILE A 140 1.27 14.13 17.93
CA ILE A 140 1.41 12.87 17.19
C ILE A 140 0.03 12.26 16.93
N GLY A 141 -0.84 12.24 17.94
CA GLY A 141 -2.21 11.76 17.81
C GLY A 141 -3.02 12.55 16.78
N PHE A 142 -2.82 13.86 16.67
CA PHE A 142 -3.42 14.71 15.65
C PHE A 142 -2.91 14.38 14.24
N MET A 143 -1.59 14.22 14.09
CA MET A 143 -0.98 13.85 12.80
C MET A 143 -1.48 12.50 12.30
N LEU A 144 -1.49 11.48 13.16
CA LEU A 144 -1.97 10.14 12.81
C LEU A 144 -3.43 10.18 12.36
N ARG A 145 -4.30 10.89 13.10
CA ARG A 145 -5.72 11.09 12.75
C ARG A 145 -5.89 11.79 11.41
N GLY A 146 -5.14 12.88 11.18
CA GLY A 146 -5.16 13.57 9.89
C GLY A 146 -4.83 12.63 8.72
N PHE A 147 -3.81 11.79 8.89
CA PHE A 147 -3.38 10.86 7.87
C PHE A 147 -4.40 9.74 7.60
N PHE A 148 -4.83 8.99 8.61
CA PHE A 148 -5.75 7.87 8.37
C PHE A 148 -7.15 8.34 7.96
N GLU A 149 -7.60 9.52 8.39
CA GLU A 149 -8.87 10.09 7.93
C GLU A 149 -8.80 10.54 6.47
N SER A 150 -7.65 11.10 6.02
CA SER A 150 -7.39 11.39 4.61
C SER A 150 -7.54 10.13 3.75
N MET A 151 -6.83 9.07 4.14
CA MET A 151 -6.85 7.78 3.47
C MET A 151 -8.26 7.17 3.40
N ARG A 152 -9.03 7.25 4.51
CA ARG A 152 -10.43 6.78 4.54
C ARG A 152 -11.33 7.55 3.57
N ARG A 153 -11.17 8.87 3.46
CA ARG A 153 -11.92 9.69 2.49
C ARG A 153 -11.52 9.38 1.05
N HIS A 154 -10.25 9.15 0.79
CA HIS A 154 -9.76 8.73 -0.53
C HIS A 154 -10.40 7.40 -0.95
N ILE A 155 -10.35 6.39 -0.08
CA ILE A 155 -11.00 5.08 -0.31
C ILE A 155 -12.51 5.23 -0.53
N ALA A 156 -13.18 6.10 0.23
CA ALA A 156 -14.61 6.34 0.06
C ALA A 156 -14.93 6.87 -1.34
N PHE A 157 -14.18 7.88 -1.80
CA PHE A 157 -14.33 8.41 -3.16
C PHE A 157 -14.13 7.32 -4.22
N GLU A 158 -13.07 6.54 -4.08
CA GLU A 158 -12.75 5.46 -5.00
C GLU A 158 -13.85 4.39 -5.05
N ARG A 159 -14.45 4.03 -3.90
CA ARG A 159 -15.56 3.07 -3.82
C ARG A 159 -16.85 3.61 -4.42
N GLU A 160 -17.12 4.89 -4.26
CA GLU A 160 -18.36 5.53 -4.69
C GLU A 160 -18.34 5.90 -6.18
N HIS A 161 -17.16 6.23 -6.73
CA HIS A 161 -17.06 6.79 -8.08
C HIS A 161 -16.23 5.94 -9.05
N VAL A 162 -15.09 5.38 -8.61
CA VAL A 162 -14.16 4.68 -9.51
C VAL A 162 -14.57 3.21 -9.67
N LEU A 163 -14.70 2.51 -8.54
CA LEU A 163 -14.99 1.08 -8.49
C LEU A 163 -16.26 0.67 -9.27
N PRO A 164 -17.39 1.42 -9.23
CA PRO A 164 -18.59 1.06 -9.98
C PRO A 164 -18.37 1.08 -11.51
N MET A 165 -17.53 1.98 -12.02
CA MET A 165 -17.33 2.12 -13.47
C MET A 165 -16.47 1.00 -14.06
N ILE A 166 -15.51 0.47 -13.29
CA ILE A 166 -14.65 -0.63 -13.72
C ILE A 166 -15.22 -2.02 -13.36
N GLY A 167 -16.25 -2.08 -12.50
CA GLY A 167 -16.89 -3.32 -12.05
C GLY A 167 -18.00 -3.84 -12.96
N ILE A 168 -18.41 -3.07 -13.98
CA ILE A 168 -19.53 -3.38 -14.88
C ILE A 168 -19.04 -3.95 -16.24
N ALA A 169 -17.73 -3.89 -16.52
CA ALA A 169 -17.18 -4.21 -17.84
C ALA A 169 -17.21 -5.70 -18.26
N ASP A 170 -17.64 -6.63 -17.38
CA ASP A 170 -17.76 -8.07 -17.70
C ASP A 170 -19.16 -8.50 -18.18
N ALA A 171 -20.01 -7.55 -18.62
CA ALA A 171 -21.37 -7.85 -19.07
C ALA A 171 -21.65 -7.42 -20.52
N HIS A 172 -20.79 -7.77 -21.48
CA HIS A 172 -21.15 -7.82 -22.90
C HIS A 172 -20.46 -8.98 -23.64
#